data_AF-A0A2K5QIF0-F1
#
_entry.id   AF-A0A2K5QIF0-F1
#
_cell.length_a   1.000
_cell.length_b   1.000
_cell.length_c   1.000
_cell.angle_alpha   90.00
_cell.angle_beta   90.00
_cell.angle_gamma   90.00
#
_symmetry.space_group_name_H-M   'P 1'
#
loop_
_entity.id
_entity.type
_entity.pdbx_description
1 polymer ?
#
loop_
_entity_poly.entity_id
_entity_poly.type
_entity_poly.pdbx_seq_one_letter_code
_entity_poly.pdbx_strand_id
1 'polypeptide(L)'
;MGDWMTVTDPENKTISQHTSETKMSPSSLYSQQVLCSSIPLSKNVHSFFSAFCTEDNIEQSISYLDQELTTFGFPSLYEESKGKETKRELNIIAVLNCMNELLVLQRKNLLAQENVETQNLKLGSDMDHLQSCYSKLKEQLETSRREMIGLQERDRQLQCKNRNLHQLLKNEKDEVQKLQNIIASRATQYNHDMKRKEREYNKLKERLHQLVMNKKDKKIAMDILNYVGRADGKRGSWRTGKTEARNEDEMYKILLNDYEYRQKQILMENAELKKVLQQMKKEMISLLSPQKKKPRERVDDSTGTVISDVEEDAGELSRESIWDLSCETVREQLTNSIRKQWRILKSHVEKLDNQVSKVHLEGFNDEDVISRQDHEQETEKLELEIQQCKEMIKTQQQLLQQQLATACDDDTTSLLRDCYLLEEKERLKEEWSLFKEQKKNFERERRSFTEAAIRLGLESLVSYKRSLLSIRHSSTVSR
;
A
#
# COMPACT_ATOMS: atom_id res chain seq x y z
N MET A 1 15.68 22.28 -35.68
CA MET A 1 15.87 21.07 -36.49
C MET A 1 16.68 20.10 -35.68
N GLY A 2 16.14 18.91 -35.43
CA GLY A 2 16.70 17.91 -34.53
C GLY A 2 15.57 17.10 -33.92
N ASP A 3 15.06 16.19 -34.75
CA ASP A 3 13.91 15.33 -34.49
C ASP A 3 14.13 14.39 -33.30
N TRP A 4 13.03 14.25 -32.56
CA TRP A 4 12.72 13.16 -31.66
C TRP A 4 12.49 11.91 -32.50
N MET A 5 13.36 10.92 -32.39
CA MET A 5 13.09 9.56 -32.86
C MET A 5 13.35 8.57 -31.71
N THR A 6 12.24 8.28 -31.02
CA THR A 6 11.75 6.94 -30.71
C THR A 6 12.80 5.85 -30.55
N VAL A 7 13.13 5.52 -29.29
CA VAL A 7 13.55 4.16 -28.94
C VAL A 7 12.29 3.41 -28.56
N THR A 8 11.86 2.57 -29.50
CA THR A 8 10.89 1.50 -29.33
C THR A 8 11.33 0.56 -28.21
N ASP A 9 10.49 0.40 -27.20
CA ASP A 9 10.54 -0.74 -26.29
C ASP A 9 10.39 -2.03 -27.12
N PRO A 10 11.24 -3.04 -26.95
CA PRO A 10 10.95 -4.35 -27.50
C PRO A 10 9.73 -4.91 -26.77
N GLU A 11 8.69 -5.22 -27.54
CA GLU A 11 7.54 -6.02 -27.13
C GLU A 11 8.02 -7.29 -26.43
N ASN A 12 7.92 -7.34 -25.10
CA ASN A 12 7.96 -8.59 -24.35
C ASN A 12 6.61 -9.29 -24.52
N LYS A 13 6.41 -9.89 -25.70
CA LYS A 13 5.40 -10.93 -25.90
C LYS A 13 6.00 -12.27 -25.50
N THR A 14 5.19 -13.01 -24.75
CA THR A 14 5.33 -14.43 -24.39
C THR A 14 6.48 -14.78 -23.45
N ILE A 15 6.35 -14.38 -22.18
CA ILE A 15 6.70 -15.29 -21.09
C ILE A 15 5.38 -15.92 -20.65
N SER A 16 5.24 -17.19 -20.98
CA SER A 16 4.13 -18.04 -20.59
C SER A 16 3.89 -17.90 -19.09
N GLN A 17 2.63 -17.68 -18.75
CA GLN A 17 2.09 -17.98 -17.43
C GLN A 17 2.32 -19.47 -17.17
N HIS A 18 3.48 -19.82 -16.63
CA HIS A 18 3.59 -21.01 -15.78
C HIS A 18 3.15 -20.59 -14.39
N THR A 19 1.84 -20.41 -14.24
CA THR A 19 1.20 -20.78 -12.99
C THR A 19 1.46 -22.27 -12.82
N SER A 20 2.49 -22.62 -12.07
CA SER A 20 2.55 -23.93 -11.44
C SER A 20 1.38 -23.98 -10.46
N GLU A 21 0.19 -24.28 -11.00
CA GLU A 21 -0.85 -24.93 -10.24
C GLU A 21 -0.20 -26.18 -9.66
N THR A 22 0.29 -26.06 -8.43
CA THR A 22 0.48 -27.22 -7.60
C THR A 22 -0.94 -27.67 -7.30
N LYS A 23 -1.50 -28.47 -8.20
CA LYS A 23 -2.64 -29.32 -7.91
C LYS A 23 -2.16 -30.28 -6.84
N MET A 24 -2.16 -29.82 -5.59
CA MET A 24 -2.26 -30.72 -4.46
C MET A 24 -3.63 -31.35 -4.62
N SER A 25 -3.61 -32.60 -5.08
CA SER A 25 -4.77 -33.48 -5.07
C SER A 25 -5.55 -33.30 -3.77
N PRO A 26 -6.89 -33.26 -3.80
CA PRO A 26 -7.67 -33.33 -2.58
C PRO A 26 -7.52 -34.75 -2.04
N SER A 27 -6.48 -35.00 -1.24
CA SER A 27 -6.37 -36.21 -0.42
C SER A 27 -7.32 -36.12 0.80
N SER A 28 -8.51 -35.56 0.62
CA SER A 28 -9.55 -35.41 1.65
C SER A 28 -10.53 -36.59 1.67
N LEU A 29 -10.13 -37.76 1.16
CA LEU A 29 -10.93 -38.99 1.21
C LEU A 29 -10.17 -40.17 1.85
N TYR A 30 -9.23 -39.88 2.74
CA TYR A 30 -8.62 -40.90 3.60
C TYR A 30 -8.86 -40.55 5.07
N SER A 31 -10.13 -40.43 5.46
CA SER A 31 -10.52 -40.31 6.87
C SER A 31 -11.67 -41.26 7.22
N GLN A 32 -11.75 -42.41 6.56
CA GLN A 32 -12.74 -43.43 6.87
C GLN A 32 -12.27 -44.85 6.53
N GLN A 33 -11.03 -45.20 6.84
CA GLN A 33 -10.58 -46.60 6.78
C GLN A 33 -9.26 -46.85 7.51
N VAL A 34 -9.13 -46.35 8.75
CA VAL A 34 -8.32 -47.11 9.70
C VAL A 34 -9.23 -48.24 10.17
N LEU A 35 -9.06 -49.39 9.53
CA LEU A 35 -9.45 -50.68 10.08
C LEU A 35 -8.74 -50.80 11.43
N CYS A 36 -9.34 -50.24 12.49
CA CYS A 36 -9.38 -50.97 13.73
C CYS A 36 -10.05 -52.30 13.36
N SER A 37 -9.24 -53.31 13.07
CA SER A 37 -9.59 -54.67 13.45
C SER A 37 -9.60 -54.71 14.98
N SER A 38 -10.52 -53.96 15.59
CA SER A 38 -11.17 -54.45 16.77
C SER A 38 -11.83 -55.73 16.31
N ILE A 39 -11.11 -56.85 16.47
CA ILE A 39 -11.74 -58.11 16.82
C ILE A 39 -12.84 -57.69 17.77
N PRO A 40 -14.13 -57.98 17.48
CA PRO A 40 -15.17 -57.66 18.43
C PRO A 40 -14.77 -58.39 19.69
N LEU A 41 -14.21 -57.65 20.66
CA LEU A 41 -14.14 -58.09 22.03
C LEU A 41 -15.61 -58.14 22.38
N SER A 42 -16.17 -59.32 22.18
CA SER A 42 -17.54 -59.64 22.45
C SER A 42 -17.79 -59.08 23.83
N LYS A 43 -18.56 -57.99 23.89
CA LYS A 43 -19.25 -57.56 25.09
C LYS A 43 -20.29 -58.64 25.38
N ASN A 44 -19.85 -59.86 25.65
CA ASN A 44 -20.65 -60.86 26.32
C ASN A 44 -20.54 -60.53 27.81
N VAL A 45 -21.14 -59.40 28.14
CA VAL A 45 -21.52 -59.08 29.50
C VAL A 45 -22.57 -60.13 29.85
N HIS A 46 -22.10 -61.18 30.51
CA HIS A 46 -22.87 -62.14 31.29
C HIS A 46 -23.82 -63.09 30.52
N SER A 47 -23.27 -64.18 29.98
CA SER A 47 -23.96 -65.49 30.04
C SER A 47 -23.75 -66.10 31.42
N PHE A 48 -24.35 -65.49 32.45
CA PHE A 48 -24.41 -66.08 33.78
C PHE A 48 -25.50 -67.16 33.76
N PHE A 49 -25.11 -68.42 34.07
CA PHE A 49 -25.94 -69.58 34.41
C PHE A 49 -26.28 -70.63 33.33
N SER A 50 -25.38 -70.93 32.40
CA SER A 50 -25.26 -72.32 31.94
C SER A 50 -23.82 -72.79 32.08
N ALA A 51 -23.61 -73.89 32.79
CA ALA A 51 -22.29 -74.51 32.89
C ALA A 51 -21.91 -75.05 31.51
N PHE A 52 -20.70 -74.72 31.03
CA PHE A 52 -20.19 -75.23 29.76
C PHE A 52 -20.16 -76.77 29.74
N CYS A 53 -19.80 -77.40 30.86
CA CYS A 53 -19.77 -78.85 31.03
C CYS A 53 -20.78 -79.29 32.09
N THR A 54 -21.57 -80.33 31.79
CA THR A 54 -22.48 -81.06 32.68
C THR A 54 -22.19 -82.56 32.59
N GLU A 55 -22.73 -83.38 33.50
CA GLU A 55 -22.49 -84.84 33.50
C GLU A 55 -22.90 -85.50 32.17
N ASP A 56 -23.96 -85.00 31.53
CA ASP A 56 -24.51 -85.55 30.29
C ASP A 56 -23.68 -85.22 29.03
N ASN A 57 -22.83 -84.18 29.08
CA ASN A 57 -22.11 -83.66 27.91
C ASN A 57 -20.57 -83.73 28.04
N ILE A 58 -20.05 -84.39 29.07
CA ILE A 58 -18.63 -84.36 29.41
C ILE A 58 -17.69 -84.82 28.27
N GLU A 59 -18.04 -85.90 27.57
CA GLU A 59 -17.23 -86.43 26.46
C GLU A 59 -17.20 -85.49 25.24
N GLN A 60 -18.33 -84.83 24.97
CA GLN A 60 -18.46 -83.85 23.90
C GLN A 60 -17.71 -82.56 24.24
N SER A 61 -17.80 -82.12 25.50
CA SER A 61 -17.09 -80.95 26.03
C SER A 61 -15.57 -81.15 26.00
N ILE A 62 -15.08 -82.32 26.38
CA ILE A 62 -13.65 -82.66 26.32
C ILE A 62 -13.18 -82.71 24.86
N SER A 63 -13.94 -83.36 23.98
CA SER A 63 -13.59 -83.44 22.54
C SER A 63 -13.52 -82.05 21.90
N TYR A 64 -14.46 -81.16 22.25
CA TYR A 64 -14.46 -79.77 21.79
C TYR A 64 -13.25 -78.99 22.32
N LEU A 65 -12.96 -79.10 23.62
CA LEU A 65 -11.78 -78.44 24.21
C LEU A 65 -10.48 -78.94 23.59
N ASP A 66 -10.33 -80.26 23.43
CA ASP A 66 -9.17 -80.85 22.77
C ASP A 66 -8.99 -80.32 21.33
N GLN A 67 -10.08 -80.21 20.57
CA GLN A 67 -10.07 -79.65 19.22
C GLN A 67 -9.67 -78.17 19.20
N GLU A 68 -10.28 -77.33 20.04
CA GLU A 68 -9.96 -75.90 20.12
C GLU A 68 -8.51 -75.69 20.58
N LEU A 69 -8.08 -76.38 21.63
CA LEU A 69 -6.73 -76.28 22.16
C LEU A 69 -5.69 -76.73 21.12
N THR A 70 -5.94 -77.83 20.42
CA THR A 70 -5.06 -78.28 19.33
C THR A 70 -5.03 -77.26 18.19
N THR A 71 -6.15 -76.59 17.90
CA THR A 71 -6.22 -75.51 16.89
C THR A 71 -5.39 -74.29 17.32
N PHE A 72 -5.33 -73.98 18.62
CA PHE A 72 -4.45 -72.96 19.18
C PHE A 72 -2.99 -73.42 19.35
N GLY A 73 -2.66 -74.66 18.95
CA GLY A 73 -1.31 -75.22 18.95
C GLY A 73 -0.90 -75.93 20.25
N PHE A 74 -1.84 -76.21 21.15
CA PHE A 74 -1.58 -76.98 22.36
C PHE A 74 -1.54 -78.49 22.11
N PRO A 75 -0.84 -79.28 22.93
CA PRO A 75 -0.87 -80.75 22.87
C PRO A 75 -2.27 -81.31 23.13
N SER A 76 -2.60 -82.47 22.53
CA SER A 76 -3.87 -83.14 22.79
C SER A 76 -4.00 -83.58 24.25
N LEU A 77 -5.22 -83.51 24.77
CA LEU A 77 -5.61 -83.92 26.12
C LEU A 77 -5.69 -85.45 26.27
N TYR A 78 -5.69 -86.19 25.17
CA TYR A 78 -5.77 -87.64 25.15
C TYR A 78 -4.38 -88.29 25.10
N GLU A 79 -4.24 -89.45 25.75
CA GLU A 79 -3.02 -90.24 25.70
C GLU A 79 -2.93 -91.06 24.40
N GLU A 80 -1.82 -90.96 23.66
CA GLU A 80 -1.56 -91.79 22.47
C GLU A 80 -1.14 -93.21 22.90
N SER A 81 -2.10 -94.11 23.10
CA SER A 81 -1.79 -95.53 23.29
C SER A 81 -1.47 -96.20 21.94
N LYS A 82 -0.31 -96.86 21.85
CA LYS A 82 0.14 -97.58 20.63
C LYS A 82 -0.51 -98.98 20.46
N GLY A 83 -1.71 -99.19 21.01
CA GLY A 83 -2.40 -100.48 21.01
C GLY A 83 -3.75 -100.43 20.29
N LYS A 84 -4.02 -101.40 19.41
CA LYS A 84 -5.35 -101.58 18.80
C LYS A 84 -6.38 -101.84 19.91
N GLU A 85 -7.41 -101.00 19.92
CA GLU A 85 -8.62 -101.05 20.76
C GLU A 85 -8.39 -100.84 22.26
N THR A 86 -8.34 -99.58 22.67
CA THR A 86 -8.66 -99.17 24.03
C THR A 86 -9.18 -97.73 23.99
N LYS A 87 -10.18 -97.43 24.81
CA LYS A 87 -10.79 -96.09 24.93
C LYS A 87 -9.69 -95.02 25.01
N ARG A 88 -9.85 -93.91 24.30
CA ARG A 88 -8.98 -92.72 24.49
C ARG A 88 -9.17 -92.24 25.92
N GLU A 89 -8.23 -92.54 26.80
CA GLU A 89 -8.27 -92.11 28.19
C GLU A 89 -7.72 -90.68 28.29
N LEU A 90 -8.41 -89.86 29.08
CA LEU A 90 -8.03 -88.48 29.33
C LEU A 90 -6.76 -88.44 30.18
N ASN A 91 -5.72 -87.77 29.70
CA ASN A 91 -4.49 -87.61 30.46
C ASN A 91 -4.58 -86.36 31.35
N ILE A 92 -4.79 -86.57 32.65
CA ILE A 92 -4.93 -85.50 33.64
C ILE A 92 -3.69 -84.59 33.68
N ILE A 93 -2.49 -85.14 33.45
CA ILE A 93 -1.24 -84.37 33.43
C ILE A 93 -1.22 -83.45 32.21
N ALA A 94 -1.64 -83.95 31.03
CA ALA A 94 -1.77 -83.14 29.83
C ALA A 94 -2.78 -82.00 30.03
N VAL A 95 -3.91 -82.27 30.67
CA VAL A 95 -4.92 -81.25 31.03
C VAL A 95 -4.35 -80.18 31.95
N LEU A 96 -3.69 -80.56 33.05
CA LEU A 96 -3.12 -79.60 34.01
C LEU A 96 -2.01 -78.74 33.38
N ASN A 97 -1.16 -79.34 32.54
CA ASN A 97 -0.13 -78.60 31.82
C ASN A 97 -0.75 -77.65 30.79
N CYS A 98 -1.74 -78.10 30.01
CA CYS A 98 -2.48 -77.23 29.08
C CYS A 98 -3.15 -76.06 29.82
N MET A 99 -3.78 -76.32 30.97
CA MET A 99 -4.36 -75.25 31.80
C MET A 99 -3.32 -74.24 32.27
N ASN A 100 -2.15 -74.71 32.71
CA ASN A 100 -1.07 -73.82 33.11
C ASN A 100 -0.52 -73.00 31.93
N GLU A 101 -0.32 -73.62 30.76
CA GLU A 101 0.12 -72.93 29.55
C GLU A 101 -0.91 -71.89 29.08
N LEU A 102 -2.21 -72.20 29.14
CA LEU A 102 -3.29 -71.25 28.87
C LEU A 102 -3.25 -70.05 29.82
N LEU A 103 -3.06 -70.28 31.13
CA LEU A 103 -2.94 -69.21 32.11
C LEU A 103 -1.70 -68.33 31.85
N VAL A 104 -0.57 -68.94 31.50
CA VAL A 104 0.66 -68.21 31.14
C VAL A 104 0.44 -67.41 29.85
N LEU A 105 -0.20 -68.00 28.84
CA LEU A 105 -0.52 -67.32 27.59
C LEU A 105 -1.49 -66.16 27.82
N GLN A 106 -2.52 -66.34 28.64
CA GLN A 106 -3.47 -65.28 29.01
C GLN A 106 -2.75 -64.11 29.68
N ARG A 107 -1.84 -64.38 30.63
CA ARG A 107 -1.03 -63.33 31.27
C ARG A 107 -0.13 -62.59 30.27
N LYS A 108 0.51 -63.31 29.35
CA LYS A 108 1.32 -62.71 28.28
C LYS A 108 0.47 -61.85 27.34
N ASN A 109 -0.71 -62.32 26.96
CA ASN A 109 -1.63 -61.58 26.10
C ASN A 109 -2.15 -60.31 26.78
N LEU A 110 -2.48 -60.36 28.08
CA LEU A 110 -2.89 -59.18 28.84
C LEU A 110 -1.77 -58.13 28.88
N LEU A 111 -0.52 -58.53 29.12
CA LEU A 111 0.63 -57.62 29.08
C LEU A 111 0.88 -57.04 27.68
N ALA A 112 0.76 -57.86 26.63
CA ALA A 112 0.89 -57.40 25.26
C ALA A 112 -0.22 -56.40 24.89
N GLN A 113 -1.44 -56.66 25.34
CA GLN A 113 -2.58 -55.76 25.16
C GLN A 113 -2.36 -54.43 25.86
N GLU A 114 -1.94 -54.43 27.13
CA GLU A 114 -1.63 -53.21 27.90
C GLU A 114 -0.52 -52.37 27.22
N ASN A 115 0.52 -53.02 26.70
CA ASN A 115 1.58 -52.35 25.96
C ASN A 115 1.05 -51.67 24.67
N VAL A 116 0.19 -52.35 23.91
CA VAL A 116 -0.42 -51.80 22.69
C VAL A 116 -1.39 -50.66 23.03
N GLU A 117 -2.18 -50.78 24.09
CA GLU A 117 -3.06 -49.71 24.57
C GLU A 117 -2.26 -48.47 24.99
N THR A 118 -1.15 -48.66 25.71
CA THR A 118 -0.25 -47.57 26.10
C THR A 118 0.39 -46.91 24.87
N GLN A 119 0.82 -47.70 23.89
CA GLN A 119 1.38 -47.19 22.64
C GLN A 119 0.34 -46.41 21.83
N ASN A 120 -0.90 -46.88 21.78
CA ASN A 120 -2.00 -46.18 21.11
C ASN A 120 -2.30 -44.84 21.77
N LEU A 121 -2.31 -44.76 23.10
CA LEU A 121 -2.47 -43.49 23.82
C LEU A 121 -1.35 -42.51 23.49
N LYS A 122 -0.11 -43.00 23.44
CA LYS A 122 1.05 -42.18 23.06
C LYS A 122 0.94 -41.64 21.63
N LEU A 123 0.64 -42.52 20.67
CA LEU A 123 0.46 -42.13 19.26
C LEU A 123 -0.73 -41.18 19.07
N GLY A 124 -1.79 -41.34 19.86
CA GLY A 124 -2.92 -40.40 19.88
C GLY A 124 -2.48 -39.01 20.31
N SER A 125 -1.75 -38.91 21.42
CA SER A 125 -1.19 -37.63 21.89
C SER A 125 -0.23 -36.99 20.89
N ASP A 126 0.63 -37.78 20.23
CA ASP A 126 1.56 -37.28 19.22
C ASP A 126 0.81 -36.75 17.99
N MET A 127 -0.26 -37.43 17.57
CA MET A 127 -1.13 -37.00 16.47
C MET A 127 -1.84 -35.68 16.81
N ASP A 128 -2.40 -35.55 18.01
CA ASP A 128 -3.07 -34.33 18.46
C ASP A 128 -2.10 -33.14 18.52
N HIS A 129 -0.88 -33.37 19.02
CA HIS A 129 0.17 -32.36 19.02
C HIS A 129 0.53 -31.93 17.60
N LEU A 130 0.73 -32.88 16.69
CA LEU A 130 1.07 -32.59 15.29
C LEU A 130 -0.06 -31.80 14.61
N GLN A 131 -1.31 -32.17 14.86
CA GLN A 131 -2.48 -31.47 14.33
C GLN A 131 -2.59 -30.03 14.86
N SER A 132 -2.28 -29.82 16.15
CA SER A 132 -2.21 -28.48 16.77
C SER A 132 -1.11 -27.63 16.14
N CYS A 133 0.10 -28.17 15.99
CA CYS A 133 1.22 -27.50 15.32
C CYS A 133 0.89 -27.14 13.88
N TYR A 134 0.30 -28.07 13.14
CA TYR A 134 -0.13 -27.84 11.76
C TYR A 134 -1.16 -26.71 11.67
N SER A 135 -2.14 -26.68 12.57
CA SER A 135 -3.16 -25.63 12.62
C SER A 135 -2.55 -24.24 12.90
N LYS A 136 -1.61 -24.15 13.85
CA LYS A 136 -0.87 -22.91 14.14
C LYS A 136 -0.05 -22.43 12.95
N LEU A 137 0.67 -23.32 12.29
CA LEU A 137 1.48 -22.98 11.12
C LEU A 137 0.62 -22.51 9.96
N LYS A 138 -0.54 -23.16 9.76
CA LYS A 138 -1.53 -22.75 8.76
C LYS A 138 -2.08 -21.34 9.04
N GLU A 139 -2.40 -21.03 10.29
CA GLU A 139 -2.86 -19.69 10.67
C GLU A 139 -1.78 -18.62 10.46
N GLN A 140 -0.52 -18.93 10.80
CA GLN A 140 0.62 -18.05 10.54
C GLN A 140 0.80 -17.80 9.03
N LEU A 141 0.66 -18.84 8.21
CA LEU A 141 0.74 -18.73 6.76
C LEU A 141 -0.37 -17.83 6.20
N GLU A 142 -1.62 -18.01 6.64
CA GLU A 142 -2.74 -17.15 6.22
C GLU A 142 -2.59 -15.70 6.71
N THR A 143 -1.98 -15.49 7.87
CA THR A 143 -1.69 -14.16 8.41
C THR A 143 -0.62 -13.46 7.57
N SER A 144 0.51 -14.13 7.32
CA SER A 144 1.57 -13.63 6.45
C SER A 144 1.06 -13.36 5.01
N ARG A 145 0.20 -14.23 4.49
CA ARG A 145 -0.44 -14.04 3.18
C ARG A 145 -1.29 -12.77 3.14
N ARG A 146 -2.10 -12.50 4.18
CA ARG A 146 -2.90 -11.28 4.29
C ARG A 146 -2.02 -10.03 4.38
N GLU A 147 -0.94 -10.09 5.17
CA GLU A 147 0.02 -8.99 5.31
C GLU A 147 0.73 -8.68 3.98
N MET A 148 1.16 -9.72 3.26
CA MET A 148 1.78 -9.59 1.93
C MET A 148 0.85 -8.88 0.95
N ILE A 149 -0.43 -9.26 0.90
CA ILE A 149 -1.43 -8.59 0.04
C ILE A 149 -1.57 -7.10 0.44
N GLY A 150 -1.60 -6.80 1.74
CA GLY A 150 -1.65 -5.42 2.23
C GLY A 150 -0.40 -4.60 1.87
N LEU A 151 0.78 -5.22 1.89
CA LEU A 151 2.04 -4.61 1.44
C LEU A 151 2.05 -4.36 -0.06
N GLN A 152 1.59 -5.33 -0.87
CA GLN A 152 1.50 -5.20 -2.32
C GLN A 152 0.57 -4.06 -2.76
N GLU A 153 -0.58 -3.90 -2.11
CA GLU A 153 -1.49 -2.79 -2.42
C GLU A 153 -0.89 -1.43 -2.03
N ARG A 154 -0.18 -1.34 -0.89
CA ARG A 154 0.55 -0.13 -0.52
C ARG A 154 1.65 0.21 -1.52
N ASP A 155 2.40 -0.78 -1.98
CA ASP A 155 3.42 -0.58 -3.02
C ASP A 155 2.80 -0.08 -4.33
N ARG A 156 1.70 -0.70 -4.78
CA ARG A 156 0.95 -0.25 -5.96
C ARG A 156 0.51 1.21 -5.84
N GLN A 157 -0.01 1.62 -4.69
CA GLN A 157 -0.40 3.01 -4.44
C GLN A 157 0.78 3.97 -4.47
N LEU A 158 1.91 3.60 -3.87
CA LEU A 158 3.14 4.40 -3.91
C LEU A 158 3.68 4.52 -5.33
N GLN A 159 3.66 3.44 -6.12
CA GLN A 159 4.03 3.47 -7.54
C GLN A 159 3.14 4.43 -8.33
N CYS A 160 1.82 4.40 -8.13
CA CYS A 160 0.89 5.34 -8.77
C CYS A 160 1.19 6.80 -8.38
N LYS A 161 1.42 7.08 -7.09
CA LYS A 161 1.81 8.43 -6.62
C LYS A 161 3.12 8.88 -7.24
N ASN A 162 4.10 8.00 -7.31
CA ASN A 162 5.41 8.28 -7.87
C ASN A 162 5.31 8.61 -9.37
N ARG A 163 4.52 7.85 -10.15
CA ARG A 163 4.23 8.15 -11.56
C ARG A 163 3.57 9.52 -11.74
N ASN A 164 2.60 9.86 -10.89
CA ASN A 164 1.93 11.16 -10.93
C ASN A 164 2.90 12.31 -10.63
N LEU A 165 3.75 12.16 -9.62
CA LEU A 165 4.78 13.16 -9.29
C LEU A 165 5.80 13.33 -10.42
N HIS A 166 6.22 12.24 -11.07
CA HIS A 166 7.08 12.31 -12.26
C HIS A 166 6.42 13.10 -13.40
N GLN A 167 5.12 12.88 -13.63
CA GLN A 167 4.39 13.62 -14.66
C GLN A 167 4.27 15.11 -14.33
N LEU A 168 3.97 15.46 -13.07
CA LEU A 168 3.95 16.86 -12.62
C LEU A 168 5.32 17.52 -12.78
N LEU A 169 6.40 16.85 -12.35
CA LEU A 169 7.76 17.35 -12.50
C LEU A 169 8.13 17.58 -13.97
N LYS A 170 7.71 16.68 -14.86
CA LYS A 170 7.91 16.85 -16.31
C LYS A 170 7.17 18.09 -16.83
N ASN A 171 5.91 18.27 -16.46
CA ASN A 171 5.12 19.41 -16.87
C ASN A 171 5.75 20.74 -16.41
N GLU A 172 6.21 20.80 -15.15
CA GLU A 172 6.88 21.98 -14.60
C GLU A 172 8.22 22.27 -15.33
N LYS A 173 9.00 21.23 -15.65
CA LYS A 173 10.21 21.39 -16.46
C LYS A 173 9.91 21.97 -17.85
N ASP A 174 8.87 21.47 -18.51
CA ASP A 174 8.45 21.95 -19.82
C ASP A 174 7.99 23.42 -19.74
N GLU A 175 7.29 23.81 -18.68
CA GLU A 175 6.85 25.20 -18.47
C GLU A 175 8.01 26.15 -18.17
N VAL A 176 8.95 25.74 -17.32
CA VAL A 176 10.20 26.49 -17.07
C VAL A 176 10.97 26.68 -18.37
N GLN A 177 11.07 25.66 -19.21
CA GLN A 177 11.76 25.75 -20.50
C GLN A 177 11.06 26.73 -21.45
N LYS A 178 9.71 26.74 -21.50
CA LYS A 178 8.95 27.73 -22.27
C LYS A 178 9.21 29.15 -21.78
N LEU A 179 9.15 29.37 -20.47
CA LEU A 179 9.40 30.68 -19.87
C LEU A 179 10.83 31.17 -20.13
N GLN A 180 11.83 30.28 -20.04
CA GLN A 180 13.21 30.59 -20.42
C GLN A 180 13.31 31.03 -21.88
N ASN A 181 12.63 30.35 -22.80
CA ASN A 181 12.61 30.72 -24.22
C ASN A 181 11.94 32.10 -24.44
N ILE A 182 10.88 32.40 -23.70
CA ILE A 182 10.23 33.73 -23.73
C ILE A 182 11.16 34.81 -23.18
N ILE A 183 11.86 34.57 -22.08
CA ILE A 183 12.82 35.51 -21.49
C ILE A 183 13.97 35.76 -22.48
N ALA A 184 14.53 34.71 -23.07
CA ALA A 184 15.61 34.81 -24.05
C ALA A 184 15.17 35.61 -25.30
N SER A 185 13.97 35.33 -25.83
CA SER A 185 13.44 36.08 -26.99
C SER A 185 13.14 37.54 -26.66
N ARG A 186 12.63 37.85 -25.46
CA ARG A 186 12.48 39.23 -24.99
C ARG A 186 13.82 39.93 -24.85
N ALA A 187 14.83 39.27 -24.27
CA ALA A 187 16.16 39.84 -24.11
C ALA A 187 16.79 40.19 -25.47
N THR A 188 16.63 39.36 -26.50
CA THR A 188 17.12 39.68 -27.85
C THR A 188 16.36 40.84 -28.47
N GLN A 189 15.03 40.90 -28.30
CA GLN A 189 14.20 42.01 -28.77
C GLN A 189 14.60 43.33 -28.11
N TYR A 190 14.73 43.37 -26.78
CA TYR A 190 15.17 44.57 -26.05
C TYR A 190 16.56 45.03 -26.50
N ASN A 191 17.50 44.10 -26.72
CA ASN A 191 18.82 44.44 -27.24
C ASN A 191 18.75 45.06 -28.64
N HIS A 192 17.90 44.55 -29.52
CA HIS A 192 17.71 45.12 -30.85
C HIS A 192 17.13 46.55 -30.77
N ASP A 193 16.10 46.75 -29.96
CA ASP A 193 15.45 48.05 -29.79
C ASP A 193 16.37 49.07 -29.11
N MET A 194 17.16 48.65 -28.12
CA MET A 194 18.19 49.48 -27.49
C MET A 194 19.21 49.95 -28.52
N LYS A 195 19.76 49.04 -29.34
CA LYS A 195 20.70 49.39 -30.42
C LYS A 195 20.07 50.33 -31.46
N ARG A 196 18.78 50.17 -31.75
CA ARG A 196 18.04 51.09 -32.64
C ARG A 196 17.95 52.49 -32.03
N LYS A 197 17.59 52.59 -30.76
CA LYS A 197 17.51 53.87 -30.03
C LYS A 197 18.85 54.54 -29.88
N GLU A 198 19.91 53.78 -29.61
CA GLU A 198 21.28 54.28 -29.56
C GLU A 198 21.71 54.87 -30.92
N ARG A 199 21.38 54.19 -32.04
CA ARG A 199 21.63 54.73 -33.39
C ARG A 199 20.84 56.02 -33.67
N GLU A 200 19.58 56.10 -33.24
CA GLU A 200 18.76 57.32 -33.38
C GLU A 200 19.32 58.47 -32.54
N TYR A 201 19.75 58.19 -31.30
CA TYR A 201 20.38 59.15 -30.41
C TYR A 201 21.69 59.68 -30.99
N ASN A 202 22.56 58.80 -31.51
CA ASN A 202 23.81 59.21 -32.13
C ASN A 202 23.58 60.11 -33.36
N LYS A 203 22.61 59.79 -34.22
CA LYS A 203 22.21 60.67 -35.34
C LYS A 203 21.72 62.04 -34.86
N LEU A 204 20.93 62.09 -33.79
CA LEU A 204 20.45 63.35 -33.22
C LEU A 204 21.60 64.16 -32.62
N LYS A 205 22.52 63.49 -31.91
CA LYS A 205 23.72 64.08 -31.34
C LYS A 205 24.60 64.67 -32.44
N GLU A 206 24.83 63.96 -33.55
CA GLU A 206 25.57 64.47 -34.71
C GLU A 206 24.92 65.71 -35.32
N ARG A 207 23.60 65.70 -35.54
CA ARG A 207 22.86 66.88 -36.02
C ARG A 207 22.98 68.08 -35.10
N LEU A 208 22.91 67.85 -33.79
CA LEU A 208 23.09 68.91 -32.79
C LEU A 208 24.51 69.48 -32.85
N HIS A 209 25.53 68.61 -32.93
CA HIS A 209 26.92 69.06 -33.08
C HIS A 209 27.10 69.88 -34.36
N GLN A 210 26.56 69.43 -35.50
CA GLN A 210 26.56 70.19 -36.75
C GLN A 210 25.90 71.57 -36.60
N LEU A 211 24.73 71.65 -35.94
CA LEU A 211 24.05 72.93 -35.67
C LEU A 211 24.88 73.86 -34.78
N VAL A 212 25.57 73.32 -33.77
CA VAL A 212 26.42 74.11 -32.88
C VAL A 212 27.69 74.59 -33.60
N MET A 213 28.31 73.76 -34.43
CA MET A 213 29.48 74.15 -35.24
C MET A 213 29.09 75.20 -36.29
N ASN A 214 28.00 74.99 -37.03
CA ASN A 214 27.52 75.93 -38.05
C ASN A 214 27.08 77.30 -37.48
N LYS A 215 26.74 77.37 -36.18
CA LYS A 215 26.41 78.62 -35.47
C LYS A 215 27.63 79.45 -35.06
N LYS A 216 28.83 78.85 -34.98
CA LYS A 216 30.06 79.62 -34.68
C LYS A 216 30.54 80.44 -35.87
N ASP A 217 30.22 80.02 -37.11
CA ASP A 217 30.66 80.71 -38.34
C ASP A 217 29.62 81.67 -38.92
N LYS A 218 28.41 81.76 -38.35
CA LYS A 218 27.37 82.69 -38.81
C LYS A 218 26.81 83.50 -37.64
N LYS A 219 27.21 84.77 -37.58
CA LYS A 219 26.61 85.84 -36.77
C LYS A 219 25.08 85.73 -36.87
N ILE A 220 24.41 85.66 -35.72
CA ILE A 220 22.96 85.48 -35.60
C ILE A 220 22.24 86.65 -36.29
N ALA A 221 21.78 86.41 -37.52
CA ALA A 221 20.70 87.16 -38.16
C ALA A 221 19.50 86.19 -38.21
N MET A 222 18.40 86.56 -37.55
CA MET A 222 17.12 85.88 -37.75
C MET A 222 16.59 86.26 -39.12
N ASP A 223 16.94 85.48 -40.14
CA ASP A 223 16.20 85.45 -41.39
C ASP A 223 15.18 84.31 -41.32
N ILE A 224 13.91 84.68 -41.10
CA ILE A 224 12.78 83.79 -41.35
C ILE A 224 12.58 83.75 -42.86
N LEU A 225 13.42 82.97 -43.54
CA LEU A 225 13.36 82.75 -44.97
C LEU A 225 12.95 81.30 -45.23
N ASN A 226 11.68 81.00 -44.93
CA ASN A 226 10.82 79.99 -45.55
C ASN A 226 9.64 79.65 -44.61
N TYR A 227 8.43 80.03 -44.99
CA TYR A 227 7.23 79.34 -44.52
C TYR A 227 7.32 77.88 -44.99
N VAL A 228 7.65 76.94 -44.10
CA VAL A 228 7.57 75.51 -44.41
C VAL A 228 6.10 75.09 -44.37
N GLY A 229 5.37 75.42 -45.43
CA GLY A 229 4.28 74.57 -45.90
C GLY A 229 4.93 73.32 -46.49
N ARG A 230 4.66 72.15 -45.91
CA ARG A 230 5.11 70.87 -46.48
C ARG A 230 4.50 70.70 -47.88
N ALA A 231 5.21 70.06 -48.81
CA ALA A 231 4.74 69.80 -50.18
C ALA A 231 3.49 68.88 -50.29
N ASP A 232 3.02 68.32 -49.17
CA ASP A 232 1.78 67.52 -49.04
C ASP A 232 0.63 68.33 -48.37
N GLY A 233 0.79 69.63 -48.13
CA GLY A 233 -0.26 70.49 -47.56
C GLY A 233 -0.66 70.19 -46.10
N LYS A 234 -0.18 69.12 -45.47
CA LYS A 234 -0.48 68.78 -44.08
C LYS A 234 0.61 69.28 -43.13
N ARG A 235 0.23 70.12 -42.17
CA ARG A 235 1.10 70.48 -41.02
C ARG A 235 1.44 69.22 -40.23
N GLY A 236 2.69 69.08 -39.79
CA GLY A 236 2.99 68.17 -38.68
C GLY A 236 2.13 68.61 -37.50
N SER A 237 1.22 67.75 -37.05
CA SER A 237 0.34 68.07 -35.93
C SER A 237 1.23 68.33 -34.72
N TRP A 238 1.38 69.59 -34.35
CA TRP A 238 1.80 69.93 -33.01
C TRP A 238 0.84 69.23 -32.06
N ARG A 239 1.30 68.83 -30.87
CA ARG A 239 0.45 68.38 -29.78
C ARG A 239 -0.54 69.50 -29.48
N THR A 240 -1.66 69.44 -30.19
CA THR A 240 -2.78 70.36 -30.09
C THR A 240 -3.74 69.70 -29.11
N GLY A 241 -4.51 70.48 -28.35
CA GLY A 241 -5.47 69.92 -27.38
C GLY A 241 -6.38 68.83 -27.98
N LYS A 242 -6.65 68.85 -29.29
CA LYS A 242 -7.37 67.78 -30.00
C LYS A 242 -6.62 66.44 -30.10
N THR A 243 -5.29 66.46 -30.19
CA THR A 243 -4.47 65.24 -30.27
C THR A 243 -4.22 64.66 -28.88
N GLU A 244 -4.08 65.51 -27.86
CA GLU A 244 -3.97 65.08 -26.46
C GLU A 244 -5.32 64.58 -25.93
N ALA A 245 -6.43 65.26 -26.23
CA ALA A 245 -7.78 64.76 -25.94
C ALA A 245 -8.04 63.39 -26.60
N ARG A 246 -7.57 63.15 -27.83
CA ARG A 246 -7.68 61.83 -28.45
C ARG A 246 -6.85 60.74 -27.76
N ASN A 247 -5.67 61.09 -27.24
CA ASN A 247 -4.84 60.14 -26.52
C ASN A 247 -5.39 59.87 -25.11
N GLU A 248 -5.95 60.89 -24.46
CA GLU A 248 -6.67 60.79 -23.19
C GLU A 248 -7.95 59.95 -23.37
N ASP A 249 -8.73 60.17 -24.43
CA ASP A 249 -9.90 59.35 -24.77
C ASP A 249 -9.53 57.87 -24.97
N GLU A 250 -8.43 57.58 -25.67
CA GLU A 250 -7.97 56.20 -25.85
C GLU A 250 -7.47 55.59 -24.53
N MET A 251 -6.82 56.39 -23.67
CA MET A 251 -6.42 55.96 -22.33
C MET A 251 -7.62 55.66 -21.44
N TYR A 252 -8.63 56.55 -21.41
CA TYR A 252 -9.87 56.33 -20.68
C TYR A 252 -10.61 55.10 -21.20
N LYS A 253 -10.62 54.88 -22.52
CA LYS A 253 -11.22 53.70 -23.14
C LYS A 253 -10.51 52.40 -22.74
N ILE A 254 -9.18 52.39 -22.67
CA ILE A 254 -8.42 51.23 -22.18
C ILE A 254 -8.74 50.97 -20.70
N LEU A 255 -8.78 52.02 -19.89
CA LEU A 255 -9.11 51.90 -18.47
C LEU A 255 -10.53 51.39 -18.24
N LEU A 256 -11.51 51.91 -18.98
CA LEU A 256 -12.90 51.43 -18.97
C LEU A 256 -12.99 49.96 -19.38
N ASN A 257 -12.29 49.56 -20.44
CA ASN A 257 -12.25 48.16 -20.87
C ASN A 257 -11.66 47.24 -19.79
N ASP A 258 -10.62 47.68 -19.07
CA ASP A 258 -10.02 46.90 -17.97
C ASP A 258 -11.00 46.76 -16.79
N TYR A 259 -11.72 47.84 -16.45
CA TYR A 259 -12.79 47.78 -15.44
C TYR A 259 -13.95 46.88 -15.86
N GLU A 260 -14.41 46.96 -17.11
CA GLU A 260 -15.46 46.09 -17.65
C GLU A 260 -15.02 44.62 -17.65
N TYR A 261 -13.76 44.35 -18.00
CA TYR A 261 -13.18 43.01 -17.97
C TYR A 261 -13.15 42.47 -16.54
N ARG A 262 -12.70 43.28 -15.58
CA ARG A 262 -12.64 42.91 -14.17
C ARG A 262 -14.03 42.72 -13.55
N GLN A 263 -14.99 43.54 -13.93
CA GLN A 263 -16.38 43.37 -13.54
C GLN A 263 -16.96 42.05 -14.07
N LYS A 264 -16.67 41.69 -15.32
CA LYS A 264 -17.06 40.39 -15.89
C LYS A 264 -16.41 39.21 -15.15
N GLN A 265 -15.14 39.31 -14.79
CA GLN A 265 -14.47 38.28 -13.99
C GLN A 265 -15.15 38.10 -12.62
N ILE A 266 -15.40 39.19 -11.89
CA ILE A 266 -16.06 39.14 -10.58
C ILE A 266 -17.48 38.56 -10.69
N LEU A 267 -18.20 38.86 -11.77
CA LEU A 267 -19.53 38.28 -12.00
C LEU A 267 -19.47 36.77 -12.26
N MET A 268 -18.48 36.30 -13.03
CA MET A 268 -18.26 34.86 -13.25
C MET A 268 -17.87 34.15 -11.96
N GLU A 269 -16.92 34.69 -11.19
CA GLU A 269 -16.51 34.15 -9.89
C GLU A 269 -17.69 34.09 -8.92
N ASN A 270 -18.52 35.14 -8.85
CA ASN A 270 -19.73 35.13 -8.03
C ASN A 270 -20.73 34.04 -8.49
N ALA A 271 -20.88 33.80 -9.79
CA ALA A 271 -21.74 32.75 -10.31
C ALA A 271 -21.21 31.36 -9.93
N GLU A 272 -19.89 31.15 -9.96
CA GLU A 272 -19.25 29.91 -9.51
C GLU A 272 -19.39 29.69 -8.01
N LEU A 273 -19.17 30.73 -7.19
CA LEU A 273 -19.39 30.68 -5.74
C LEU A 273 -20.85 30.34 -5.41
N LYS A 274 -21.82 30.93 -6.11
CA LYS A 274 -23.24 30.56 -5.96
C LYS A 274 -23.50 29.09 -6.28
N LYS A 275 -22.87 28.53 -7.33
CA LYS A 275 -23.00 27.09 -7.67
C LYS A 275 -22.43 26.19 -6.58
N VAL A 276 -21.24 26.51 -6.06
CA VAL A 276 -20.61 25.75 -4.97
C VAL A 276 -21.48 25.79 -3.71
N LEU A 277 -22.03 26.96 -3.37
CA LEU A 277 -22.90 27.11 -2.21
C LEU A 277 -24.20 26.28 -2.35
N GLN A 278 -24.82 26.27 -3.53
CA GLN A 278 -26.01 25.45 -3.79
C GLN A 278 -25.69 23.94 -3.75
N GLN A 279 -24.51 23.54 -4.24
CA GLN A 279 -24.06 22.16 -4.18
C GLN A 279 -23.84 21.71 -2.72
N MET A 280 -23.14 22.52 -1.91
CA MET A 280 -22.96 22.26 -0.48
C MET A 280 -24.30 22.18 0.25
N LYS A 281 -25.26 23.07 -0.06
CA LYS A 281 -26.62 23.03 0.48
C LYS A 281 -27.31 21.70 0.14
N LYS A 282 -27.22 21.24 -1.11
CA LYS A 282 -27.81 19.98 -1.56
C LYS A 282 -27.21 18.78 -0.84
N GLU A 283 -25.89 18.75 -0.67
CA GLU A 283 -25.18 17.70 0.06
C GLU A 283 -25.59 17.67 1.53
N MET A 284 -25.64 18.83 2.18
CA MET A 284 -26.07 18.95 3.57
C MET A 284 -27.51 18.45 3.77
N ILE A 285 -28.43 18.80 2.88
CA ILE A 285 -29.81 18.26 2.89
C ILE A 285 -29.78 16.74 2.68
N SER A 286 -28.95 16.21 1.79
CA SER A 286 -28.87 14.77 1.54
C SER A 286 -28.37 13.97 2.76
N LEU A 287 -27.43 14.54 3.52
CA LEU A 287 -26.87 13.94 4.73
C LEU A 287 -27.82 14.04 5.93
N LEU A 288 -28.60 15.12 6.01
CA LEU A 288 -29.53 15.39 7.11
C LEU A 288 -30.95 14.84 6.86
N SER A 289 -31.28 14.52 5.61
CA SER A 289 -32.55 13.88 5.30
C SER A 289 -32.60 12.53 6.01
N PRO A 290 -33.59 12.29 6.90
CA PRO A 290 -33.67 11.04 7.62
C PRO A 290 -33.69 9.90 6.61
N GLN A 291 -32.64 9.07 6.61
CA GLN A 291 -32.69 7.76 5.98
C GLN A 291 -33.79 6.98 6.71
N LYS A 292 -35.04 7.13 6.24
CA LYS A 292 -36.10 6.17 6.53
C LYS A 292 -35.56 4.86 6.00
N LYS A 293 -35.06 4.01 6.89
CA LYS A 293 -34.94 2.57 6.65
C LYS A 293 -36.32 2.13 6.17
N LYS A 294 -36.50 1.99 4.86
CA LYS A 294 -37.72 1.42 4.30
C LYS A 294 -37.67 -0.07 4.62
N PRO A 295 -38.68 -0.63 5.33
CA PRO A 295 -38.95 -2.05 5.26
C PRO A 295 -39.28 -2.38 3.80
N ARG A 296 -38.66 -3.44 3.33
CA ARG A 296 -38.79 -4.00 1.99
C ARG A 296 -40.16 -4.66 1.89
N GLU A 297 -41.10 -4.10 1.13
CA GLU A 297 -42.23 -4.89 0.62
C GLU A 297 -42.81 -4.37 -0.71
N ARG A 298 -42.81 -5.31 -1.67
CA ARG A 298 -43.59 -5.56 -2.90
C ARG A 298 -44.38 -4.43 -3.61
N VAL A 299 -44.07 -4.30 -4.91
CA VAL A 299 -44.93 -4.11 -6.11
C VAL A 299 -46.44 -4.01 -5.86
N ASP A 300 -47.09 -2.90 -6.28
CA ASP A 300 -47.98 -2.88 -7.46
C ASP A 300 -48.39 -1.44 -7.89
N ASP A 301 -48.90 -1.40 -9.12
CA ASP A 301 -49.14 -0.35 -10.11
C ASP A 301 -50.30 0.65 -9.83
N SER A 302 -50.16 1.91 -10.30
CA SER A 302 -51.27 2.77 -10.83
C SER A 302 -50.88 4.25 -11.02
N THR A 303 -50.67 4.60 -12.30
CA THR A 303 -51.29 5.69 -13.10
C THR A 303 -51.50 7.10 -12.50
N GLY A 304 -50.93 8.12 -13.18
CA GLY A 304 -51.71 9.30 -13.60
C GLY A 304 -51.11 10.72 -13.40
N THR A 305 -50.95 11.43 -14.53
CA THR A 305 -51.24 12.88 -14.73
C THR A 305 -50.09 13.93 -14.68
N VAL A 306 -49.34 14.06 -15.79
CA VAL A 306 -49.39 15.11 -16.86
C VAL A 306 -49.47 16.64 -16.47
N ILE A 307 -48.57 17.43 -17.13
CA ILE A 307 -48.41 18.92 -17.34
C ILE A 307 -48.07 19.79 -16.10
N SER A 308 -47.25 20.86 -16.13
CA SER A 308 -46.77 21.77 -17.19
C SER A 308 -45.58 22.64 -16.73
N ASP A 309 -44.67 22.94 -17.67
CA ASP A 309 -43.78 24.12 -17.68
C ASP A 309 -44.61 25.42 -17.70
N VAL A 310 -44.09 26.50 -17.07
CA VAL A 310 -44.09 27.92 -17.53
C VAL A 310 -43.78 28.90 -16.37
N GLU A 311 -42.80 29.76 -16.63
CA GLU A 311 -42.52 31.14 -16.16
C GLU A 311 -41.88 31.48 -14.79
N GLU A 312 -40.63 31.94 -14.90
CA GLU A 312 -40.09 33.27 -14.58
C GLU A 312 -40.62 34.10 -13.39
N ASP A 313 -39.66 34.44 -12.53
CA ASP A 313 -39.27 35.83 -12.21
C ASP A 313 -40.29 36.77 -11.55
N ALA A 314 -40.67 36.48 -10.29
CA ALA A 314 -41.30 37.50 -9.42
C ALA A 314 -41.26 37.17 -7.91
N GLY A 315 -40.23 36.46 -7.40
CA GLY A 315 -40.30 35.86 -6.06
C GLY A 315 -39.06 35.88 -5.17
N GLU A 316 -37.98 36.57 -5.53
CA GLU A 316 -36.72 36.46 -4.78
C GLU A 316 -36.80 37.00 -3.34
N LEU A 317 -37.54 38.08 -3.06
CA LEU A 317 -37.62 38.65 -1.71
C LEU A 317 -38.51 37.84 -0.73
N SER A 318 -39.53 37.13 -1.24
CA SER A 318 -40.41 36.30 -0.40
C SER A 318 -39.83 34.91 -0.16
N ARG A 319 -39.09 34.36 -1.14
CA ARG A 319 -38.39 33.09 -0.98
C ARG A 319 -37.33 33.19 0.11
N GLU A 320 -36.52 34.24 0.15
CA GLU A 320 -35.45 34.36 1.14
C GLU A 320 -35.98 34.35 2.59
N SER A 321 -37.12 35.01 2.86
CA SER A 321 -37.81 34.96 4.15
C SER A 321 -38.42 33.58 4.48
N ILE A 322 -38.96 32.86 3.48
CA ILE A 322 -39.48 31.50 3.64
C ILE A 322 -38.34 30.48 3.83
N TRP A 323 -37.19 30.71 3.20
CA TRP A 323 -36.00 29.85 3.30
C TRP A 323 -35.20 30.08 4.57
N ASP A 324 -35.14 31.31 5.10
CA ASP A 324 -34.60 31.58 6.43
C ASP A 324 -35.42 30.87 7.49
N LEU A 325 -36.75 30.87 7.38
CA LEU A 325 -37.63 30.06 8.24
C LEU A 325 -37.34 28.56 8.12
N SER A 326 -37.08 28.06 6.90
CA SER A 326 -36.70 26.67 6.65
C SER A 326 -35.33 26.31 7.24
N CYS A 327 -34.33 27.19 7.12
CA CYS A 327 -32.99 26.98 7.66
C CYS A 327 -33.01 27.03 9.19
N GLU A 328 -33.76 27.99 9.76
CA GLU A 328 -34.00 28.11 11.19
C GLU A 328 -34.72 26.87 11.73
N THR A 329 -35.72 26.36 11.01
CA THR A 329 -36.42 25.11 11.36
C THR A 329 -35.50 23.89 11.32
N VAL A 330 -34.61 23.79 10.31
CA VAL A 330 -33.64 22.68 10.21
C VAL A 330 -32.58 22.78 11.31
N ARG A 331 -32.12 23.99 11.64
CA ARG A 331 -31.20 24.25 12.76
C ARG A 331 -31.83 23.87 14.10
N GLU A 332 -33.09 24.24 14.30
CA GLU A 332 -33.87 23.90 15.49
C GLU A 332 -34.06 22.37 15.59
N GLN A 333 -34.39 21.68 14.49
CA GLN A 333 -34.51 20.22 14.44
C GLN A 333 -33.19 19.50 14.78
N LEU A 334 -32.07 19.96 14.24
CA LEU A 334 -30.75 19.42 14.54
C LEU A 334 -30.41 19.62 16.02
N THR A 335 -30.61 20.83 16.52
CA THR A 335 -30.32 21.16 17.92
C THR A 335 -31.20 20.33 18.86
N ASN A 336 -32.47 20.13 18.53
CA ASN A 336 -33.38 19.30 19.31
C ASN A 336 -33.05 17.80 19.24
N SER A 337 -32.55 17.31 18.10
CA SER A 337 -32.02 15.95 17.96
C SER A 337 -30.80 15.73 18.87
N ILE A 338 -29.83 16.65 18.85
CA ILE A 338 -28.63 16.59 19.71
C ILE A 338 -29.03 16.66 21.18
N ARG A 339 -29.91 17.59 21.58
CA ARG A 339 -30.44 17.69 22.95
C ARG A 339 -31.16 16.42 23.38
N LYS A 340 -31.86 15.73 22.47
CA LYS A 340 -32.54 14.46 22.76
C LYS A 340 -31.51 13.35 22.99
N GLN A 341 -30.52 13.21 22.11
CA GLN A 341 -29.43 12.24 22.29
C GLN A 341 -28.65 12.48 23.58
N TRP A 342 -28.35 13.75 23.89
CA TRP A 342 -27.70 14.13 25.14
C TRP A 342 -28.51 13.75 26.38
N ARG A 343 -29.83 13.97 26.37
CA ARG A 343 -30.71 13.55 27.47
C ARG A 343 -30.75 12.04 27.66
N ILE A 344 -30.77 11.28 26.57
CA ILE A 344 -30.73 9.81 26.62
C ILE A 344 -29.42 9.35 27.24
N LEU A 345 -28.29 9.89 26.76
CA LEU A 345 -26.97 9.57 27.30
C LEU A 345 -26.85 9.96 28.78
N LYS A 346 -27.28 11.16 29.15
CA LYS A 346 -27.25 11.63 30.53
C LYS A 346 -28.08 10.73 31.45
N SER A 347 -29.29 10.36 31.05
CA SER A 347 -30.12 9.41 31.79
C SER A 347 -29.46 8.03 31.93
N HIS A 348 -28.76 7.57 30.89
CA HIS A 348 -28.06 6.30 30.95
C HIS A 348 -26.86 6.34 31.92
N VAL A 349 -26.11 7.44 31.92
CA VAL A 349 -25.02 7.67 32.87
C VAL A 349 -25.55 7.78 34.30
N GLU A 350 -26.62 8.53 34.52
CA GLU A 350 -27.28 8.62 35.84
C GLU A 350 -27.82 7.25 36.30
N LYS A 351 -28.31 6.40 35.40
CA LYS A 351 -28.71 5.02 35.74
C LYS A 351 -27.53 4.16 36.16
N LEU A 352 -26.41 4.23 35.44
CA LEU A 352 -25.18 3.52 35.80
C LEU A 352 -24.64 3.99 37.15
N ASP A 353 -24.64 5.30 37.41
CA ASP A 353 -24.19 5.89 38.67
C ASP A 353 -25.07 5.47 39.87
N ASN A 354 -26.39 5.45 39.65
CA ASN A 354 -27.34 4.93 40.64
C ASN A 354 -27.23 3.40 40.84
N GLN A 355 -26.83 2.65 39.80
CA GLN A 355 -26.59 1.21 39.87
C GLN A 355 -25.32 0.91 40.66
N VAL A 356 -24.23 1.67 40.44
CA VAL A 356 -23.01 1.63 41.25
C VAL A 356 -23.29 2.01 42.70
N SER A 357 -24.15 3.00 42.94
CA SER A 357 -24.53 3.41 44.30
C SER A 357 -25.44 2.39 45.00
N LYS A 358 -26.32 1.67 44.29
CA LYS A 358 -27.14 0.59 44.84
C LYS A 358 -26.35 -0.66 45.19
N VAL A 359 -25.31 -0.98 44.42
CA VAL A 359 -24.39 -2.10 44.70
C VAL A 359 -23.62 -1.91 46.02
N HIS A 360 -23.55 -0.69 46.55
CA HIS A 360 -22.90 -0.41 47.84
C HIS A 360 -23.80 -0.64 49.08
N LEU A 361 -25.13 -0.85 48.93
CA LEU A 361 -26.06 -0.88 50.08
C LEU A 361 -26.99 -2.10 50.16
N GLU A 362 -27.16 -2.89 49.10
CA GLU A 362 -27.94 -4.14 49.13
C GLU A 362 -27.06 -5.34 48.79
N GLY A 363 -26.88 -6.22 49.78
CA GLY A 363 -26.03 -7.39 49.71
C GLY A 363 -26.45 -8.42 48.67
N PHE A 364 -25.44 -8.93 47.97
CA PHE A 364 -25.32 -10.22 47.30
C PHE A 364 -26.42 -10.66 46.31
N ASN A 365 -26.01 -10.77 45.05
CA ASN A 365 -25.96 -12.08 44.40
C ASN A 365 -24.55 -12.28 43.81
N ASP A 366 -23.95 -13.35 44.27
CA ASP A 366 -22.55 -13.76 44.19
C ASP A 366 -22.37 -14.60 42.93
N GLU A 367 -21.79 -14.05 41.84
CA GLU A 367 -21.19 -14.86 40.77
C GLU A 367 -20.33 -14.09 39.77
N ASP A 368 -20.39 -12.73 39.67
CA ASP A 368 -19.63 -12.08 38.58
C ASP A 368 -19.12 -10.65 38.86
N VAL A 369 -18.82 -10.33 40.12
CA VAL A 369 -18.15 -9.06 40.47
C VAL A 369 -17.03 -9.33 41.47
N ILE A 370 -15.82 -9.45 40.95
CA ILE A 370 -14.59 -9.58 41.75
C ILE A 370 -14.48 -8.36 42.67
N SER A 371 -14.31 -8.59 43.97
CA SER A 371 -14.22 -7.51 44.95
C SER A 371 -12.98 -6.65 44.66
N ARG A 372 -13.07 -5.35 44.93
CA ARG A 372 -11.93 -4.43 44.79
C ARG A 372 -10.68 -4.93 45.55
N GLN A 373 -10.90 -5.63 46.65
CA GLN A 373 -9.84 -6.25 47.46
C GLN A 373 -9.21 -7.46 46.76
N ASP A 374 -9.98 -8.25 46.03
CA ASP A 374 -9.45 -9.39 45.27
C ASP A 374 -8.63 -8.91 44.06
N HIS A 375 -9.07 -7.82 43.41
CA HIS A 375 -8.28 -7.15 42.39
C HIS A 375 -6.95 -6.61 42.93
N GLU A 376 -6.95 -6.01 44.12
CA GLU A 376 -5.72 -5.49 44.74
C GLU A 376 -4.75 -6.64 45.07
N GLN A 377 -5.24 -7.76 45.61
CA GLN A 377 -4.44 -8.96 45.84
C GLN A 377 -3.91 -9.59 44.55
N GLU A 378 -4.72 -9.63 43.50
CA GLU A 378 -4.31 -10.13 42.19
C GLU A 378 -3.24 -9.23 41.56
N THR A 379 -3.36 -7.90 41.73
CA THR A 379 -2.32 -6.97 41.27
C THR A 379 -1.00 -7.14 42.03
N GLU A 380 -1.02 -7.31 43.36
CA GLU A 380 0.19 -7.59 44.13
C GLU A 380 0.83 -8.92 43.72
N LYS A 381 0.02 -9.94 43.47
CA LYS A 381 0.50 -11.24 42.97
C LYS A 381 1.16 -11.12 41.60
N LEU A 382 0.53 -10.40 40.67
CA LEU A 382 1.08 -10.16 39.33
C LEU A 382 2.36 -9.33 39.39
N GLU A 383 2.47 -8.37 40.31
CA GLU A 383 3.70 -7.61 40.52
C GLU A 383 4.85 -8.51 40.99
N LEU A 384 4.59 -9.46 41.90
CA LEU A 384 5.57 -10.44 42.34
C LEU A 384 5.98 -11.39 41.19
N GLU A 385 5.04 -11.87 40.39
CA GLU A 385 5.33 -12.72 39.22
C GLU A 385 6.16 -11.97 38.17
N ILE A 386 5.84 -10.69 37.91
CA ILE A 386 6.62 -9.82 37.02
C ILE A 386 8.04 -9.65 37.56
N GLN A 387 8.19 -9.45 38.87
CA GLN A 387 9.49 -9.31 39.50
C GLN A 387 10.32 -10.59 39.37
N GLN A 388 9.71 -11.75 39.58
CA GLN A 388 10.34 -13.06 39.39
C GLN A 388 10.73 -13.30 37.92
N CYS A 389 9.88 -12.91 36.97
CA CYS A 389 10.18 -12.98 35.54
C CYS A 389 11.36 -12.08 35.17
N LYS A 390 11.44 -10.86 35.72
CA LYS A 390 12.59 -9.97 35.51
C LYS A 390 13.90 -10.58 36.01
N GLU A 391 13.87 -11.23 37.18
CA GLU A 391 15.04 -11.92 37.72
C GLU A 391 15.45 -13.11 36.85
N MET A 392 14.49 -13.89 36.36
CA MET A 392 14.74 -14.99 35.41
C MET A 392 15.30 -14.49 34.07
N ILE A 393 14.79 -13.38 33.54
CA ILE A 393 15.34 -12.77 32.32
C ILE A 393 16.78 -12.31 32.55
N LYS A 394 17.08 -11.75 33.73
CA LYS A 394 18.43 -11.30 34.08
C LYS A 394 19.41 -12.48 34.20
N THR A 395 18.99 -13.59 34.79
CA THR A 395 19.82 -14.81 34.88
C THR A 395 19.99 -15.46 33.51
N GLN A 396 18.95 -15.50 32.69
CA GLN A 396 19.04 -15.96 31.29
C GLN A 396 19.99 -15.10 30.46
N GLN A 397 19.96 -13.77 30.61
CA GLN A 397 20.90 -12.87 29.93
C GLN A 397 22.34 -13.11 30.38
N GLN A 398 22.58 -13.32 31.66
CA GLN A 398 23.92 -13.65 32.18
C GLN A 398 24.42 -14.99 31.64
N LEU A 399 23.56 -16.01 31.58
CA LEU A 399 23.91 -17.32 31.03
C LEU A 399 24.21 -17.24 29.52
N LEU A 400 23.40 -16.47 28.77
CA LEU A 400 23.62 -16.22 27.34
C LEU A 400 24.96 -15.52 27.11
N GLN A 401 25.28 -14.53 27.94
CA GLN A 401 26.55 -13.79 27.85
C GLN A 401 27.75 -14.69 28.20
N GLN A 402 27.58 -15.61 29.15
CA GLN A 402 28.58 -16.63 29.49
C GLN A 402 28.75 -17.67 28.38
N GLN A 403 27.66 -18.08 27.71
CA GLN A 403 27.69 -18.98 26.55
C GLN A 403 28.32 -18.32 25.33
N LEU A 404 28.06 -17.04 25.06
CA LEU A 404 28.72 -16.32 23.97
C LEU A 404 30.23 -16.18 24.22
N ALA A 405 30.65 -16.05 25.48
CA ALA A 405 32.06 -16.02 25.85
C ALA A 405 32.74 -17.40 25.79
N THR A 406 31.99 -18.50 25.93
CA THR A 406 32.52 -19.88 25.81
C THR A 406 32.32 -20.53 24.43
N ALA A 407 31.42 -20.02 23.59
CA ALA A 407 31.10 -20.54 22.25
C ALA A 407 31.78 -19.80 21.08
N CYS A 408 32.55 -18.73 21.35
CA CYS A 408 33.41 -18.14 20.33
C CYS A 408 34.69 -18.99 20.19
N ASP A 409 34.64 -20.02 19.35
CA ASP A 409 35.84 -20.43 18.63
C ASP A 409 36.24 -19.26 17.72
N ASP A 410 37.31 -18.57 18.11
CA ASP A 410 37.87 -17.35 17.50
C ASP A 410 37.96 -17.45 15.95
N ASP A 411 38.20 -18.67 15.45
CA ASP A 411 38.32 -19.02 14.04
C ASP A 411 37.02 -18.82 13.23
N THR A 412 35.85 -19.11 13.81
CA THR A 412 34.57 -19.02 13.08
C THR A 412 34.15 -17.56 12.91
N THR A 413 34.39 -16.75 13.94
CA THR A 413 34.22 -15.30 13.89
C THR A 413 35.23 -14.62 12.97
N SER A 414 36.48 -15.12 12.91
CA SER A 414 37.50 -14.63 11.97
C SER A 414 37.12 -14.92 10.52
N LEU A 415 36.62 -16.12 10.22
CA LEU A 415 36.23 -16.51 8.85
C LEU A 415 35.07 -15.65 8.32
N LEU A 416 34.03 -15.42 9.13
CA LEU A 416 32.89 -14.57 8.74
C LEU A 416 33.30 -13.11 8.56
N ARG A 417 34.22 -12.61 9.39
CA ARG A 417 34.81 -11.27 9.25
C ARG A 417 35.59 -11.15 7.94
N ASP A 418 36.38 -12.17 7.60
CA ASP A 418 37.18 -12.21 6.37
C ASP A 418 36.31 -12.29 5.11
N CYS A 419 35.22 -13.06 5.12
CA CYS A 419 34.26 -13.10 4.03
C CYS A 419 33.63 -11.73 3.74
N TYR A 420 33.23 -11.01 4.79
CA TYR A 420 32.62 -9.68 4.65
C TYR A 420 33.63 -8.65 4.13
N LEU A 421 34.89 -8.73 4.60
CA LEU A 421 35.97 -7.86 4.11
C LEU A 421 36.34 -8.15 2.65
N LEU A 422 36.20 -9.40 2.20
CA LEU A 422 36.43 -9.81 0.82
C LEU A 422 35.39 -9.22 -0.14
N GLU A 423 34.11 -9.31 0.22
CA GLU A 423 33.01 -8.74 -0.57
C GLU A 423 33.14 -7.21 -0.68
N GLU A 424 33.44 -6.53 0.43
CA GLU A 424 33.66 -5.07 0.44
C GLU A 424 34.87 -4.68 -0.43
N LYS A 425 35.94 -5.47 -0.41
CA LYS A 425 37.14 -5.24 -1.23
C LYS A 425 36.86 -5.46 -2.72
N GLU A 426 36.04 -6.44 -3.07
CA GLU A 426 35.64 -6.70 -4.46
C GLU A 426 34.75 -5.57 -4.99
N ARG A 427 33.74 -5.14 -4.21
CA ARG A 427 32.90 -3.98 -4.55
C ARG A 427 33.73 -2.71 -4.77
N LEU A 428 34.68 -2.43 -3.88
CA LEU A 428 35.54 -1.25 -4.00
C LEU A 428 36.44 -1.31 -5.25
N LYS A 429 36.87 -2.50 -5.66
CA LYS A 429 37.64 -2.72 -6.89
C LYS A 429 36.80 -2.45 -8.14
N GLU A 430 35.53 -2.84 -8.13
CA GLU A 430 34.58 -2.53 -9.21
C GLU A 430 34.32 -1.03 -9.32
N GLU A 431 34.03 -0.35 -8.20
CA GLU A 431 33.86 1.11 -8.16
C GLU A 431 35.11 1.85 -8.64
N TRP A 432 36.29 1.38 -8.24
CA TRP A 432 37.56 1.94 -8.70
C TRP A 432 37.78 1.75 -10.22
N SER A 433 37.38 0.60 -10.76
CA SER A 433 37.43 0.34 -12.20
C SER A 433 36.50 1.28 -12.96
N LEU A 434 35.27 1.46 -12.47
CA LEU A 434 34.30 2.40 -13.04
C LEU A 434 34.82 3.84 -13.01
N PHE A 435 35.42 4.27 -11.90
CA PHE A 435 36.03 5.59 -11.78
C PHE A 435 37.18 5.79 -12.78
N LYS A 436 38.01 4.77 -12.99
CA LYS A 436 39.10 4.82 -13.97
C LYS A 436 38.58 4.90 -15.41
N GLU A 437 37.49 4.19 -15.72
CA GLU A 437 36.78 4.26 -17.00
C GLU A 437 36.24 5.69 -17.24
N GLN A 438 35.57 6.27 -16.24
CA GLN A 438 35.07 7.65 -16.31
C GLN A 438 36.21 8.65 -16.52
N LYS A 439 37.32 8.52 -15.79
CA LYS A 439 38.50 9.38 -15.99
C LYS A 439 39.04 9.30 -17.42
N LYS A 440 39.09 8.09 -17.99
CA LYS A 440 39.50 7.88 -19.40
C LYS A 440 38.50 8.48 -20.39
N ASN A 441 37.21 8.47 -20.09
CA ASN A 441 36.18 9.15 -20.89
C ASN A 441 36.39 10.66 -20.87
N PHE A 442 36.53 11.26 -19.69
CA PHE A 442 36.79 12.70 -19.55
C PHE A 442 38.07 13.13 -20.27
N GLU A 443 39.14 12.33 -20.22
CA GLU A 443 40.36 12.63 -20.98
C GLU A 443 40.14 12.59 -22.50
N ARG A 444 39.33 11.64 -23.00
CA ARG A 444 38.95 11.58 -24.42
C ARG A 444 38.12 12.78 -24.83
N GLU A 445 37.09 13.13 -24.04
CA GLU A 445 36.27 14.31 -24.29
C GLU A 445 37.12 15.57 -24.28
N ARG A 446 38.01 15.74 -23.30
CA ARG A 446 38.93 16.88 -23.24
C ARG A 446 39.82 16.97 -24.49
N ARG A 447 40.36 15.85 -24.99
CA ARG A 447 41.12 15.84 -26.25
C ARG A 447 40.25 16.23 -27.44
N SER A 448 39.04 15.67 -27.53
CA SER A 448 38.07 15.99 -28.58
C SER A 448 37.71 17.48 -28.59
N PHE A 449 37.42 18.07 -27.43
CA PHE A 449 37.17 19.51 -27.30
C PHE A 449 38.37 20.37 -27.70
N THR A 450 39.58 19.94 -27.31
CA THR A 450 40.82 20.65 -27.67
C THR A 450 41.04 20.61 -29.18
N GLU A 451 40.85 19.46 -29.81
CA GLU A 451 40.98 19.29 -31.26
C GLU A 451 39.91 20.08 -32.03
N ALA A 452 38.66 20.07 -31.56
CA ALA A 452 37.58 20.88 -32.12
C ALA A 452 37.89 22.38 -32.03
N ALA A 453 38.44 22.86 -30.91
CA ALA A 453 38.85 24.26 -30.74
C ALA A 453 39.99 24.64 -31.70
N ILE A 454 41.00 23.77 -31.86
CA ILE A 454 42.09 23.98 -32.82
C ILE A 454 41.54 24.04 -34.25
N ARG A 455 40.64 23.11 -34.61
CA ARG A 455 40.01 23.06 -35.93
C ARG A 455 39.20 24.33 -36.23
N LEU A 456 38.39 24.79 -35.29
CA LEU A 456 37.65 26.06 -35.41
C LEU A 456 38.60 27.26 -35.59
N GLY A 457 39.72 27.26 -34.87
CA GLY A 457 40.76 28.29 -35.03
C GLY A 457 41.39 28.29 -36.43
N LEU A 458 41.72 27.11 -36.96
CA LEU A 458 42.26 26.96 -38.31
C LEU A 458 41.25 27.38 -39.39
N GLU A 459 39.98 26.96 -39.27
CA GLU A 459 38.90 27.33 -40.18
C GLU A 459 38.67 28.85 -40.18
N SER A 460 38.71 29.48 -39.00
CA SER A 460 38.64 30.94 -38.85
C SER A 460 39.82 31.66 -39.51
N LEU A 461 41.04 31.14 -39.36
CA LEU A 461 42.24 31.68 -40.00
C LEU A 461 42.19 31.54 -41.53
N VAL A 462 41.73 30.40 -42.04
CA VAL A 462 41.54 30.16 -43.47
C VAL A 462 40.49 31.09 -44.04
N SER A 463 39.36 31.28 -43.33
CA SER A 463 38.31 32.23 -43.69
C SER A 463 38.85 33.66 -43.75
N TYR A 464 39.62 34.08 -42.73
CA TYR A 464 40.25 35.39 -42.69
C TYR A 464 41.25 35.61 -43.84
N LYS A 465 42.10 34.62 -44.16
CA LYS A 465 43.01 34.68 -45.30
C LYS A 465 42.26 34.77 -46.64
N ARG A 466 41.16 34.04 -46.81
CA ARG A 466 40.30 34.15 -48.00
C ARG A 466 39.68 35.54 -48.12
N SER A 467 39.18 36.12 -47.03
CA SER A 467 38.66 37.49 -47.03
C SER A 467 39.73 38.51 -47.41
N LEU A 468 40.95 38.41 -46.87
CA LEU A 468 42.06 39.30 -47.24
C LEU A 468 42.47 39.18 -48.71
N LEU A 469 42.52 37.95 -49.25
CA LEU A 469 42.79 37.72 -50.67
C LEU A 469 41.70 38.31 -51.58
N SER A 470 40.43 38.20 -51.17
CA SER A 470 39.30 38.81 -51.88
C SER A 470 39.39 40.33 -51.90
N ILE A 471 39.71 40.97 -50.75
CA ILE A 471 39.91 42.42 -50.68
C ILE A 471 41.06 42.87 -51.59
N ARG A 472 42.18 42.13 -51.58
CA ARG A 472 43.33 42.43 -52.44
C ARG A 472 43.00 42.32 -53.92
N HIS A 473 42.22 41.30 -54.33
CA HIS A 473 41.73 41.16 -55.71
C HIS A 473 40.80 42.31 -56.12
N SER A 474 39.89 42.74 -55.24
CA SER A 474 39.00 43.87 -55.49
C SER A 474 39.75 45.20 -55.66
N SER A 475 40.85 45.40 -54.89
CA SER A 475 41.70 46.59 -55.04
C SER A 475 42.54 46.59 -56.31
N THR A 476 42.93 45.44 -56.85
CA THR A 476 43.66 45.34 -58.13
C THR A 476 42.78 45.46 -59.37
N VAL A 477 41.47 45.22 -59.25
CA VAL A 477 40.50 45.40 -60.36
C VAL A 477 39.95 46.84 -60.43
N SER A 478 40.17 47.65 -59.39
CA SER A 478 39.73 49.06 -59.32
C SER A 478 40.82 50.09 -59.68
N ARG A 479 41.96 49.64 -60.20
CA ARG A 479 43.01 50.46 -60.83
C ARG A 479 43.09 50.07 -62.30
#